data_AF-A0A212C1Y9-F1
#
_entry.id   AF-A0A212C1Y9-F1
#
_cell.length_a   1.000
_cell.length_b   1.000
_cell.length_c   1.000
_cell.angle_alpha   90.00
_cell.angle_beta   90.00
_cell.angle_gamma   90.00
#
_symmetry.space_group_name_H-M   'P 1'
#
loop_
_entity.id
_entity.type
_entity.pdbx_description
1 polymer ?
#
loop_
_entity_poly.entity_id
_entity_poly.type
_entity_poly.pdbx_seq_one_letter_code
_entity_poly.pdbx_strand_id
1 'polypeptide(L)'
;NTCDAEKSYEVLLSFVISELSKGKLYHEEGTQECATIIPVAWSPESMEKYLQVFCLPFLRITSLLQHHLFGEDLPSCQEEEEFSVLSSCLGLLPTFYQTEHPFISASCLDWPVPAFDIISQWCFEINSFTERHAEQGKALLIQESKWKLPHLLQLPENYNTIFQYYHRKTCSVCTKVPKDPAVCLVCGTFVCLKGLCCKQQSYCECVLHSQNCGAGTGIFLLINASVIIIIRGHRFCLWGSVYLDAHGEEDRDLRRGKPLYICKERYKVLEQQWISHTFDHINKRWGPHYNGL
;
A
#
# COMPACT_ATOMS: atom_id res chain seq x y z
N ASN A 1 4.55 23.35 29.27
CA ASN A 1 3.91 23.62 27.97
C ASN A 1 3.61 22.30 27.29
N THR A 2 2.34 21.87 27.28
CA THR A 2 1.89 20.61 26.66
C THR A 2 2.01 20.65 25.12
N CYS A 3 1.84 21.83 24.52
CA CYS A 3 1.95 22.05 23.06
C CYS A 3 3.34 21.69 22.50
N ASP A 4 4.41 21.94 23.28
CA ASP A 4 5.80 21.64 22.86
C ASP A 4 6.11 20.14 22.96
N ALA A 5 5.45 19.45 23.90
CA ALA A 5 5.63 18.02 24.13
C ALA A 5 5.04 17.16 23.00
N GLU A 6 3.93 17.60 22.39
CA GLU A 6 3.28 16.91 21.26
C GLU A 6 4.04 17.05 19.93
N LYS A 7 5.06 17.91 19.89
CA LYS A 7 5.95 18.13 18.74
C LYS A 7 7.40 17.75 19.02
N SER A 8 7.69 17.14 20.17
CA SER A 8 9.01 16.61 20.50
C SER A 8 9.07 15.12 20.19
N TYR A 9 9.92 14.72 19.23
CA TYR A 9 10.09 13.31 18.86
C TYR A 9 10.54 12.46 20.07
N GLU A 10 11.32 13.02 21.00
CA GLU A 10 11.78 12.33 22.21
C GLU A 10 10.61 11.95 23.13
N VAL A 11 9.72 12.90 23.37
CA VAL A 11 8.52 12.69 24.21
C VAL A 11 7.58 11.71 23.53
N LEU A 12 7.31 11.89 22.24
CA LEU A 12 6.45 11.00 21.47
C LEU A 12 6.99 9.56 21.43
N LEU A 13 8.29 9.39 21.18
CA LEU A 13 8.93 8.08 21.13
C LEU A 13 8.96 7.40 22.51
N SER A 14 9.27 8.16 23.56
CA SER A 14 9.20 7.66 24.95
C SER A 14 7.80 7.17 25.28
N PHE A 15 6.77 7.90 24.85
CA PHE A 15 5.39 7.51 25.04
C PHE A 15 5.03 6.23 24.26
N VAL A 16 5.42 6.12 22.99
CA VAL A 16 5.23 4.89 22.18
C VAL A 16 5.86 3.68 22.87
N ILE A 17 7.10 3.80 23.34
CA ILE A 17 7.82 2.71 24.03
C ILE A 17 7.05 2.32 25.30
N SER A 18 6.61 3.30 26.09
CA SER A 18 5.81 3.07 27.30
C SER A 18 4.51 2.33 27.01
N GLU A 19 3.74 2.76 25.98
CA GLU A 19 2.47 2.12 25.63
C GLU A 19 2.65 0.70 25.07
N LEU A 20 3.65 0.47 24.21
CA LEU A 20 3.95 -0.86 23.68
C LEU A 20 4.51 -1.80 24.77
N SER A 21 5.19 -1.27 25.79
CA SER A 21 5.72 -2.07 26.91
C SER A 21 4.64 -2.72 27.78
N LYS A 22 3.40 -2.22 27.70
CA LYS A 22 2.25 -2.84 28.38
C LYS A 22 1.83 -4.16 27.74
N GLY A 23 2.18 -4.37 26.47
CA GLY A 23 1.89 -5.59 25.72
C GLY A 23 2.97 -6.66 25.86
N LYS A 24 2.81 -7.75 25.12
CA LYS A 24 3.77 -8.87 25.12
C LYS A 24 4.95 -8.70 24.16
N LEU A 25 5.05 -7.55 23.49
CA LEU A 25 5.97 -7.36 22.38
C LEU A 25 7.44 -7.58 22.76
N TYR A 26 7.83 -7.06 23.93
CA TYR A 26 9.21 -7.14 24.45
C TYR A 26 9.48 -8.39 25.29
N HIS A 27 8.52 -9.31 25.42
CA HIS A 27 8.75 -10.57 26.12
C HIS A 27 9.43 -11.56 25.16
N GLU A 28 10.65 -12.00 25.51
CA GLU A 28 11.35 -13.07 24.82
C GLU A 28 10.81 -14.44 25.29
N GLU A 29 10.09 -15.15 24.42
CA GLU A 29 9.75 -16.55 24.64
C GLU A 29 10.85 -17.44 24.07
N GLY A 30 11.81 -17.84 24.90
CA GLY A 30 12.72 -18.95 24.63
C GLY A 30 13.87 -18.67 23.65
N THR A 31 14.91 -19.50 23.75
CA THR A 31 16.19 -19.46 23.04
C THR A 31 16.05 -19.51 21.51
N GLN A 32 15.66 -18.39 20.91
CA GLN A 32 15.84 -18.13 19.50
C GLN A 32 16.93 -17.08 19.42
N GLU A 33 18.10 -17.48 18.92
CA GLU A 33 19.22 -16.57 18.67
C GLU A 33 18.66 -15.35 17.94
N CYS A 34 18.55 -14.22 18.66
CA CYS A 34 18.19 -12.95 18.08
C CYS A 34 19.26 -12.70 17.03
N ALA A 35 18.91 -12.93 15.75
CA ALA A 35 19.80 -12.71 14.63
C ALA A 35 20.45 -11.36 14.86
N THR A 36 21.76 -11.37 15.14
CA THR A 36 22.51 -10.28 15.78
C THR A 36 22.02 -8.96 15.23
N ILE A 37 21.06 -8.33 15.92
CA ILE A 37 20.61 -7.01 15.54
C ILE A 37 21.82 -6.19 15.93
N ILE A 38 22.64 -5.84 14.93
CA ILE A 38 23.64 -4.81 15.09
C ILE A 38 22.84 -3.67 15.73
N PRO A 39 23.13 -3.27 16.97
CA PRO A 39 22.48 -2.11 17.53
C PRO A 39 23.04 -0.98 16.68
N VAL A 40 22.32 -0.63 15.62
CA VAL A 40 22.48 0.65 14.95
C VAL A 40 22.28 1.63 16.09
N ALA A 41 23.36 2.22 16.57
CA ALA A 41 23.27 3.28 17.55
C ALA A 41 22.57 4.42 16.83
N TRP A 42 21.25 4.48 16.98
CA TRP A 42 20.45 5.58 16.47
C TRP A 42 20.86 6.82 17.26
N SER A 43 21.69 7.66 16.67
CA SER A 43 21.90 9.01 17.19
C SER A 43 20.65 9.85 16.87
N PRO A 44 20.31 10.86 17.69
CA PRO A 44 19.25 11.82 17.37
C PRO A 44 19.34 12.36 15.94
N GLU A 45 20.55 12.69 15.49
CA GLU A 45 20.82 13.25 14.16
C GLU A 45 20.58 12.21 13.05
N SER A 46 20.93 10.95 13.30
CA SER A 46 20.71 9.86 12.36
C SER A 46 19.23 9.54 12.21
N MET A 47 18.46 9.60 13.31
CA MET A 47 17.01 9.42 13.30
C MET A 47 16.31 10.56 12.57
N GLU A 48 16.68 11.80 12.86
CA GLU A 48 16.15 12.99 12.20
C GLU A 48 16.41 12.94 10.68
N LYS A 49 17.65 12.63 10.28
CA LYS A 49 18.00 12.46 8.86
C LYS A 49 17.18 11.34 8.20
N TYR A 50 16.99 10.21 8.88
CA TYR A 50 16.17 9.12 8.37
C TYR A 50 14.71 9.54 8.16
N LEU A 51 14.11 10.25 9.13
CA LEU A 51 12.74 10.75 9.03
C LEU A 51 12.58 11.73 7.87
N GLN A 52 13.51 12.68 7.72
CA GLN A 52 13.50 13.63 6.60
C GLN A 52 13.54 12.88 5.26
N VAL A 53 14.51 11.98 5.08
CA VAL A 53 14.66 11.19 3.85
C VAL A 53 13.43 10.33 3.56
N PHE A 54 12.83 9.73 4.60
CA PHE A 54 11.63 8.91 4.46
C PHE A 54 10.42 9.73 3.98
N CYS A 55 10.29 10.96 4.46
CA CYS A 55 9.17 11.85 4.15
C CYS A 55 9.35 12.64 2.83
N LEU A 56 10.59 12.82 2.34
CA LEU A 56 10.89 13.58 1.13
C LEU A 56 10.04 13.19 -0.10
N PRO A 57 9.82 11.89 -0.44
CA PRO A 57 8.98 11.52 -1.58
C PRO A 57 7.56 12.10 -1.49
N PHE A 58 6.98 12.15 -0.30
CA PHE A 58 5.65 12.73 -0.08
C PHE A 58 5.66 14.25 -0.28
N LEU A 59 6.67 14.93 0.26
CA LEU A 59 6.82 16.39 0.08
C LEU A 59 7.04 16.75 -1.40
N ARG A 60 7.89 16.01 -2.11
CA ARG A 60 8.13 16.19 -3.55
C ARG A 60 6.85 16.04 -4.36
N ILE A 61 6.11 14.95 -4.14
CA ILE A 61 4.84 14.69 -4.87
C ILE A 61 3.81 15.77 -4.54
N THR A 62 3.69 16.17 -3.28
CA THR A 62 2.74 17.22 -2.86
C THR A 62 3.11 18.58 -3.46
N SER A 63 4.40 18.91 -3.53
CA SER A 63 4.87 20.16 -4.14
C SER A 63 4.63 20.20 -5.65
N LEU A 64 4.85 19.07 -6.34
CA LEU A 64 4.47 18.93 -7.76
C LEU A 64 2.97 19.08 -7.98
N LEU A 65 2.16 18.55 -7.06
CA LEU A 65 0.71 18.70 -7.10
C LEU A 65 0.29 20.16 -6.85
N GLN A 66 0.89 20.83 -5.88
CA GLN A 66 0.68 22.25 -5.59
C GLN A 66 1.01 23.12 -6.81
N HIS A 67 2.18 22.90 -7.43
CA HIS A 67 2.57 23.56 -8.68
C HIS A 67 1.54 23.31 -9.79
N HIS A 68 1.12 22.06 -10.00
CA HIS A 68 0.16 21.72 -11.04
C HIS A 68 -1.22 22.37 -10.84
N LEU A 69 -1.71 22.40 -9.59
CA LEU A 69 -3.05 22.90 -9.27
C LEU A 69 -3.12 24.42 -9.14
N PHE A 70 -2.09 25.05 -8.58
CA PHE A 70 -2.09 26.47 -8.21
C PHE A 70 -1.13 27.32 -9.05
N GLY A 71 -0.23 26.71 -9.84
CA GLY A 71 0.74 27.42 -10.67
C GLY A 71 1.88 28.07 -9.90
N GLU A 72 2.07 27.74 -8.62
CA GLU A 72 3.17 28.24 -7.80
C GLU A 72 4.52 27.67 -8.26
N ASP A 73 5.58 28.47 -8.29
CA ASP A 73 6.89 28.01 -8.74
C ASP A 73 7.48 26.94 -7.81
N LEU A 74 8.13 25.94 -8.40
CA LEU A 74 8.84 24.93 -7.62
C LEU A 74 10.10 25.56 -7.00
N PRO A 75 10.35 25.36 -5.70
CA PRO A 75 11.51 25.95 -5.06
C PRO A 75 12.81 25.30 -5.57
N SER A 76 13.85 26.11 -5.74
CA SER A 76 15.21 25.62 -5.96
C SER A 76 15.93 25.48 -4.64
N CYS A 77 16.49 24.30 -4.34
CA CYS A 77 17.25 24.06 -3.11
C CYS A 77 18.38 23.05 -3.35
N GLN A 78 19.33 22.99 -2.41
CA GLN A 78 20.31 21.90 -2.33
C GLN A 78 19.67 20.66 -1.70
N GLU A 79 20.30 19.49 -1.87
CA GLU A 79 19.79 18.22 -1.34
C GLU A 79 19.68 18.22 0.19
N GLU A 80 20.62 18.89 0.88
CA GLU A 80 20.66 18.97 2.35
C GLU A 80 19.54 19.82 2.95
N GLU A 81 19.00 20.78 2.18
CA GLU A 81 17.96 21.72 2.62
C GLU A 81 16.57 21.36 2.07
N GLU A 82 16.49 20.32 1.24
CA GLU A 82 15.27 20.01 0.48
C GLU A 82 14.06 19.79 1.38
N PHE A 83 14.23 19.09 2.50
CA PHE A 83 13.12 18.82 3.41
C PHE A 83 12.52 20.10 4.00
N SER A 84 13.36 21.01 4.50
CA SER A 84 12.91 22.24 5.15
C SER A 84 12.29 23.20 4.15
N VAL A 85 12.88 23.31 2.95
CA VAL A 85 12.38 24.15 1.87
C VAL A 85 11.02 23.66 1.38
N LEU A 86 10.87 22.36 1.10
CA LEU A 86 9.58 21.81 0.67
C LEU A 86 8.52 21.88 1.77
N SER A 87 8.89 21.62 3.03
CA SER A 87 7.96 21.75 4.16
C SER A 87 7.43 23.18 4.32
N SER A 88 8.30 24.18 4.12
CA SER A 88 7.94 25.59 4.15
C SER A 88 7.04 25.98 2.96
N CYS A 89 7.39 25.54 1.74
CA CYS A 89 6.61 25.76 0.52
C CYS A 89 5.19 25.20 0.63
N LEU A 90 5.05 24.05 1.27
CA LEU A 90 3.76 23.39 1.52
C LEU A 90 2.98 23.97 2.71
N GLY A 91 3.52 24.99 3.38
CA GLY A 91 2.87 25.62 4.53
C GLY A 91 2.77 24.73 5.77
N LEU A 92 3.57 23.66 5.87
CA LEU A 92 3.63 22.79 7.05
C LEU A 92 4.30 23.47 8.25
N LEU A 93 4.96 24.59 7.99
CA LEU A 93 5.71 25.38 8.96
C LEU A 93 5.10 26.79 9.04
N PRO A 94 4.80 27.33 10.23
CA PRO A 94 4.59 28.76 10.39
C PRO A 94 5.73 29.58 9.75
N THR A 95 5.37 30.70 9.11
CA THR A 95 6.16 31.52 8.18
C THR A 95 7.47 32.13 8.75
N PHE A 96 7.89 31.75 9.96
CA PHE A 96 8.98 32.37 10.72
C PHE A 96 9.93 31.38 11.43
N TYR A 97 10.14 30.16 10.92
CA TYR A 97 11.25 29.32 11.43
C TYR A 97 12.61 29.85 10.98
N GLN A 98 13.05 30.94 11.59
CA GLN A 98 14.46 31.27 11.73
C GLN A 98 14.85 30.88 13.15
N THR A 99 15.51 29.74 13.30
CA THR A 99 16.14 29.36 14.57
C THR A 99 17.61 29.06 14.34
N GLU A 100 18.44 29.47 15.30
CA GLU A 100 19.89 29.16 15.38
C GLU A 100 20.17 27.65 15.58
N HIS A 101 19.12 26.85 15.71
CA HIS A 101 19.16 25.41 15.97
C HIS A 101 18.82 24.59 14.71
N PRO A 102 19.34 23.36 14.60
CA PRO A 102 19.03 22.46 13.49
C PRO A 102 17.51 22.22 13.42
N PHE A 103 17.00 22.23 12.20
CA PHE A 103 15.60 22.00 11.90
C PHE A 103 15.14 20.60 12.34
N ILE A 104 14.00 20.52 13.05
CA ILE A 104 13.43 19.27 13.57
C ILE A 104 12.12 18.96 12.83
N SER A 105 12.05 17.81 12.17
CA SER A 105 10.91 17.35 11.35
C SER A 105 9.60 17.29 12.12
N ALA A 106 9.65 16.95 13.42
CA ALA A 106 8.47 16.88 14.27
C ALA A 106 7.75 18.24 14.42
N SER A 107 8.42 19.36 14.12
CA SER A 107 7.81 20.69 14.08
C SER A 107 6.72 20.82 13.01
N CYS A 108 6.80 20.04 11.93
CA CYS A 108 5.81 19.96 10.86
C CYS A 108 4.53 19.21 11.25
N LEU A 109 4.50 18.56 12.42
CA LEU A 109 3.32 17.80 12.86
C LEU A 109 2.21 18.76 13.26
N ASP A 110 1.03 18.52 12.68
CA ASP A 110 -0.23 19.15 13.06
C ASP A 110 -1.26 18.04 13.30
N TRP A 111 -1.52 17.76 14.58
CA TRP A 111 -2.36 16.64 14.96
C TRP A 111 -3.84 17.06 14.96
N PRO A 112 -4.73 16.35 14.25
CA PRO A 112 -6.16 16.69 14.22
C PRO A 112 -6.86 16.42 15.57
N VAL A 113 -6.25 15.61 16.43
CA VAL A 113 -6.64 15.32 17.81
C VAL A 113 -5.36 15.20 18.66
N PRO A 114 -5.41 15.23 20.02
CA PRO A 114 -4.20 15.17 20.83
C PRO A 114 -3.29 14.00 20.47
N ALA A 115 -1.98 14.26 20.34
CA ALA A 115 -1.02 13.27 19.84
C ALA A 115 -1.02 11.98 20.67
N PHE A 116 -1.09 12.12 21.99
CA PHE A 116 -1.10 11.00 22.93
C PHE A 116 -2.33 10.10 22.76
N ASP A 117 -3.50 10.66 22.42
CA ASP A 117 -4.72 9.87 22.23
C ASP A 117 -4.62 8.96 20.98
N ILE A 118 -4.13 9.51 19.86
CA ILE A 118 -3.88 8.73 18.63
C ILE A 118 -2.83 7.65 18.90
N ILE A 119 -1.71 8.02 19.52
CA ILE A 119 -0.60 7.09 19.74
C ILE A 119 -1.03 5.96 20.67
N SER A 120 -1.79 6.26 21.73
CA SER A 120 -2.37 5.23 22.61
C SER A 120 -3.25 4.26 21.84
N GLN A 121 -4.09 4.75 20.92
CA GLN A 121 -4.94 3.89 20.09
C GLN A 121 -4.13 3.00 19.15
N TRP A 122 -3.12 3.55 18.47
CA TRP A 122 -2.21 2.76 17.61
C TRP A 122 -1.48 1.68 18.40
N CYS A 123 -0.94 2.02 19.57
CA CYS A 123 -0.24 1.07 20.42
C CYS A 123 -1.19 -0.02 20.94
N PHE A 124 -2.42 0.34 21.31
CA PHE A 124 -3.44 -0.61 21.72
C PHE A 124 -3.77 -1.63 20.61
N GLU A 125 -3.94 -1.16 19.37
CA GLU A 125 -4.23 -2.05 18.24
C GLU A 125 -3.07 -3.01 17.95
N ILE A 126 -1.83 -2.54 18.03
CA ILE A 126 -0.63 -3.37 17.87
C ILE A 126 -0.52 -4.39 19.00
N ASN A 127 -0.77 -3.99 20.25
CA ASN A 127 -0.80 -4.91 21.39
C ASN A 127 -1.90 -5.98 21.23
N SER A 128 -3.12 -5.58 20.86
CA SER A 128 -4.24 -6.50 20.60
C SER A 128 -3.98 -7.46 19.44
N PHE A 129 -3.21 -7.03 18.43
CA PHE A 129 -2.78 -7.89 17.33
C PHE A 129 -1.69 -8.88 17.78
N THR A 130 -0.66 -8.41 18.48
CA THR A 130 0.47 -9.23 18.95
C THR A 130 0.05 -10.28 19.97
N GLU A 131 -1.00 -10.05 20.76
CA GLU A 131 -1.60 -11.06 21.65
C GLU A 131 -2.07 -12.32 20.91
N ARG A 132 -2.54 -12.16 19.67
CA ARG A 132 -3.03 -13.26 18.83
C ARG A 132 -1.99 -13.76 17.83
N HIS A 133 -1.06 -12.88 17.45
CA HIS A 133 -0.13 -13.07 16.34
C HIS A 133 1.26 -12.49 16.68
N ALA A 134 1.91 -13.01 17.73
CA ALA A 134 3.15 -12.47 18.27
C ALA A 134 4.28 -12.36 17.22
N GLU A 135 4.54 -13.44 16.48
CA GLU A 135 5.59 -13.49 15.45
C GLU A 135 5.30 -12.52 14.30
N GLN A 136 4.06 -12.46 13.81
CA GLN A 136 3.68 -11.54 12.74
C GLN A 136 3.73 -10.08 13.21
N GLY A 137 3.37 -9.82 14.46
CA GLY A 137 3.44 -8.48 15.03
C GLY A 137 4.88 -8.00 15.21
N LYS A 138 5.79 -8.87 15.67
CA LYS A 138 7.24 -8.57 15.71
C LYS A 138 7.79 -8.31 14.31
N ALA A 139 7.46 -9.16 13.34
CA ALA A 139 7.88 -8.98 11.95
C ALA A 139 7.39 -7.65 11.35
N LEU A 140 6.17 -7.21 11.70
CA LEU A 140 5.59 -5.95 11.24
C LEU A 140 6.36 -4.73 11.76
N LEU A 141 6.81 -4.75 13.03
CA LEU A 141 7.53 -3.62 13.63
C LEU A 141 9.02 -3.57 13.25
N ILE A 142 9.61 -4.70 12.90
CA ILE A 142 11.02 -4.80 12.48
C ILE A 142 11.16 -4.50 10.96
N GLN A 143 10.05 -4.41 10.23
CA GLN A 143 10.09 -4.16 8.81
C GLN A 143 10.66 -2.76 8.51
N GLU A 144 11.80 -2.71 7.79
CA GLU A 144 12.34 -1.45 7.30
C GLU A 144 11.30 -0.73 6.44
N SER A 145 10.83 0.41 6.95
CA SER A 145 9.93 1.29 6.23
C SER A 145 10.73 2.00 5.14
N LYS A 146 10.61 1.53 3.91
CA LYS A 146 11.13 2.21 2.72
C LYS A 146 9.96 2.67 1.89
N TRP A 147 9.97 3.94 1.52
CA TRP A 147 9.04 4.42 0.52
C TRP A 147 9.26 3.62 -0.77
N LYS A 148 8.19 2.99 -1.26
CA LYS A 148 8.18 2.25 -2.52
C LYS A 148 7.16 2.90 -3.42
N LEU A 149 7.49 2.98 -4.71
CA LEU A 149 6.51 3.34 -5.72
C LEU A 149 5.30 2.40 -5.63
N PRO A 150 4.08 2.89 -5.95
CA PRO A 150 2.93 2.03 -6.12
C PRO A 150 3.29 0.89 -7.08
N HIS A 151 3.04 -0.34 -6.66
CA HIS A 151 3.27 -1.53 -7.46
C HIS A 151 2.11 -2.49 -7.25
N LEU A 152 1.85 -3.33 -8.25
CA LEU A 152 0.85 -4.37 -8.17
C LEU A 152 1.37 -5.51 -7.28
N LEU A 153 0.43 -6.28 -6.74
CA LEU A 153 0.67 -7.45 -5.91
C LEU A 153 1.77 -8.33 -6.52
N GLN A 154 2.77 -8.72 -5.74
CA GLN A 154 3.78 -9.64 -6.23
C GLN A 154 3.17 -11.03 -6.40
N LEU A 155 3.17 -11.51 -7.65
CA LEU A 155 2.56 -12.79 -7.99
C LEU A 155 3.63 -13.90 -8.03
N PRO A 156 3.32 -15.12 -7.55
CA PRO A 156 4.21 -16.28 -7.65
C PRO A 156 4.63 -16.60 -9.09
N GLU A 157 5.81 -17.19 -9.24
CA GLU A 157 6.34 -17.55 -10.56
C GLU A 157 5.47 -18.57 -11.29
N ASN A 158 5.00 -19.61 -10.58
CA ASN A 158 4.12 -20.64 -11.12
C ASN A 158 2.65 -20.31 -10.83
N TYR A 159 1.82 -20.28 -11.88
CA TYR A 159 0.39 -19.99 -11.73
C TYR A 159 -0.35 -21.02 -10.86
N ASN A 160 0.10 -22.27 -10.86
CA ASN A 160 -0.51 -23.34 -10.08
C ASN A 160 -0.51 -23.02 -8.57
N THR A 161 0.47 -22.26 -8.07
CA THR A 161 0.49 -21.77 -6.68
C THR A 161 -0.72 -20.89 -6.38
N ILE A 162 -1.06 -19.96 -7.29
CA ILE A 162 -2.25 -19.10 -7.17
C ILE A 162 -3.50 -19.95 -7.28
N PHE A 163 -3.58 -20.82 -8.29
CA PHE A 163 -4.76 -21.64 -8.55
C PHE A 163 -5.10 -22.54 -7.37
N GLN A 164 -4.12 -23.28 -6.84
CA GLN A 164 -4.32 -24.17 -5.69
C GLN A 164 -4.75 -23.42 -4.43
N TYR A 165 -4.21 -22.22 -4.21
CA TYR A 165 -4.55 -21.40 -3.04
C TYR A 165 -5.96 -20.81 -3.13
N TYR A 166 -6.39 -20.33 -4.30
CA TYR A 166 -7.64 -19.57 -4.44
C TYR A 166 -8.84 -20.34 -5.01
N HIS A 167 -8.64 -21.37 -5.84
CA HIS A 167 -9.73 -22.01 -6.62
C HIS A 167 -10.87 -22.58 -5.75
N ARG A 168 -10.58 -23.00 -4.52
CA ARG A 168 -11.58 -23.50 -3.55
C ARG A 168 -11.74 -22.61 -2.32
N LYS A 169 -11.15 -21.41 -2.33
CA LYS A 169 -11.24 -20.49 -1.20
C LYS A 169 -12.67 -19.92 -1.12
N THR A 170 -13.22 -19.91 0.08
CA THR A 170 -14.56 -19.34 0.33
C THR A 170 -14.48 -17.82 0.41
N CYS A 171 -15.43 -17.13 -0.22
CA CYS A 171 -15.61 -15.69 -0.07
C CYS A 171 -15.91 -15.34 1.39
N SER A 172 -15.25 -14.31 1.93
CA SER A 172 -15.48 -13.84 3.30
C SER A 172 -16.86 -13.20 3.50
N VAL A 173 -17.50 -12.71 2.42
CA VAL A 173 -18.79 -12.03 2.47
C VAL A 173 -19.96 -13.02 2.38
N CYS A 174 -19.98 -13.88 1.35
CA CYS A 174 -21.10 -14.82 1.13
C CYS A 174 -20.85 -16.24 1.62
N THR A 175 -19.67 -16.52 2.19
CA THR A 175 -19.24 -17.82 2.75
C THR A 175 -19.34 -19.00 1.77
N LYS A 176 -19.40 -18.72 0.47
CA LYS A 176 -19.45 -19.71 -0.62
C LYS A 176 -18.19 -19.64 -1.46
N VAL A 177 -17.84 -20.73 -2.14
CA VAL A 177 -16.81 -20.71 -3.17
C VAL A 177 -17.35 -19.94 -4.38
N PRO A 178 -16.72 -18.82 -4.79
CA PRO A 178 -17.19 -18.05 -5.95
C PRO A 178 -17.12 -18.87 -7.24
N LYS A 179 -18.08 -18.67 -8.15
CA LYS A 179 -18.01 -19.24 -9.51
C LYS A 179 -16.90 -18.57 -10.33
N ASP A 180 -16.81 -17.26 -10.21
CA ASP A 180 -15.80 -16.41 -10.84
C ASP A 180 -14.94 -15.75 -9.75
N PRO A 181 -14.04 -16.51 -9.11
CA PRO A 181 -13.12 -15.97 -8.11
C PRO A 181 -12.09 -15.05 -8.77
N ALA A 182 -11.90 -13.87 -8.20
CA ALA A 182 -10.91 -12.91 -8.68
C ALA A 182 -10.13 -12.28 -7.53
N VAL A 183 -8.89 -11.88 -7.80
CA VAL A 183 -8.02 -11.18 -6.84
C VAL A 183 -7.69 -9.81 -7.39
N CYS A 184 -7.92 -8.76 -6.60
CA CYS A 184 -7.50 -7.40 -6.91
C CYS A 184 -5.97 -7.31 -6.84
N LEU A 185 -5.32 -6.97 -7.94
CA LEU A 185 -3.87 -6.84 -8.01
C LEU A 185 -3.36 -5.56 -7.31
N VAL A 186 -4.23 -4.62 -6.95
CA VAL A 186 -3.83 -3.40 -6.24
C VAL A 186 -3.68 -3.68 -4.73
N CYS A 187 -4.60 -4.42 -4.12
CA CYS A 187 -4.63 -4.61 -2.66
C CYS A 187 -4.65 -6.07 -2.20
N GLY A 188 -4.72 -7.04 -3.12
CA GLY A 188 -4.76 -8.48 -2.80
C GLY A 188 -6.12 -9.01 -2.33
N THR A 189 -7.17 -8.18 -2.32
CA THR A 189 -8.51 -8.63 -1.87
C THR A 189 -9.10 -9.68 -2.84
N PHE A 190 -9.61 -10.78 -2.27
CA PHE A 190 -10.33 -11.84 -2.99
C PHE A 190 -11.83 -11.54 -3.06
N VAL A 191 -12.39 -11.48 -4.26
CA VAL A 191 -13.77 -11.04 -4.53
C VAL A 191 -14.52 -12.03 -5.43
N CYS A 192 -15.85 -12.02 -5.34
CA CYS A 192 -16.73 -12.61 -6.35
C CYS A 192 -16.81 -11.64 -7.55
N LEU A 193 -16.23 -11.99 -8.69
CA LEU A 193 -16.23 -11.11 -9.86
C LEU A 193 -17.65 -10.88 -10.39
N LYS A 194 -18.33 -11.98 -10.72
CA LYS A 194 -19.66 -11.97 -11.33
C LYS A 194 -20.57 -12.85 -10.51
N GLY A 195 -21.64 -12.27 -9.98
CA GLY A 195 -22.58 -13.01 -9.13
C GLY A 195 -23.69 -12.14 -8.58
N LEU A 196 -24.82 -12.78 -8.28
CA LEU A 196 -25.88 -12.18 -7.46
C LEU A 196 -25.48 -12.14 -5.98
N CYS A 197 -24.55 -13.00 -5.55
CA CYS A 197 -23.95 -12.94 -4.22
C CYS A 197 -23.05 -11.71 -4.08
N CYS A 198 -22.94 -11.17 -2.87
CA CYS A 198 -22.14 -9.98 -2.54
C CYS A 198 -22.54 -8.69 -3.28
N LYS A 199 -23.65 -8.70 -4.01
CA LYS A 199 -24.18 -7.52 -4.70
C LYS A 199 -24.71 -6.52 -3.67
N GLN A 200 -24.28 -5.27 -3.76
CA GLN A 200 -24.71 -4.18 -2.88
C GLN A 200 -25.15 -2.98 -3.70
N GLN A 201 -26.31 -2.41 -3.39
CA GLN A 201 -26.84 -1.21 -4.08
C GLN A 201 -26.80 -1.30 -5.62
N SER A 202 -27.09 -2.48 -6.17
CA SER A 202 -27.01 -2.81 -7.60
C SER A 202 -25.61 -2.98 -8.20
N TYR A 203 -24.54 -2.83 -7.44
CA TYR A 203 -23.16 -3.10 -7.84
C TYR A 203 -22.72 -4.51 -7.44
N CYS A 204 -22.15 -5.27 -8.38
CA CYS A 204 -21.42 -6.49 -8.04
C CYS A 204 -20.14 -6.13 -7.25
N GLU A 205 -19.66 -7.11 -6.48
CA GLU A 205 -18.57 -6.91 -5.52
C GLU A 205 -17.32 -6.32 -6.16
N CYS A 206 -16.90 -6.78 -7.34
CA CYS A 206 -15.69 -6.27 -8.00
C CYS A 206 -15.83 -4.81 -8.52
N VAL A 207 -17.02 -4.41 -9.01
CA VAL A 207 -17.25 -3.02 -9.43
C VAL A 207 -17.23 -2.11 -8.22
N LEU A 208 -17.93 -2.46 -7.15
CA LEU A 208 -17.91 -1.70 -5.90
C LEU A 208 -16.50 -1.64 -5.31
N HIS A 209 -15.78 -2.76 -5.32
CA HIS A 209 -14.39 -2.81 -4.88
C HIS A 209 -13.50 -1.89 -5.72
N SER A 210 -13.67 -1.83 -7.04
CA SER A 210 -12.89 -0.92 -7.90
C SER A 210 -13.12 0.54 -7.54
N GLN A 211 -14.34 0.92 -7.15
CA GLN A 211 -14.67 2.28 -6.70
C GLN A 211 -13.97 2.61 -5.38
N ASN A 212 -14.01 1.70 -4.41
CA ASN A 212 -13.45 1.91 -3.08
C ASN A 212 -11.92 1.80 -3.04
N CYS A 213 -11.35 0.82 -3.73
CA CYS A 213 -9.92 0.50 -3.67
C CYS A 213 -9.07 1.32 -4.65
N GLY A 214 -9.60 1.65 -5.83
CA GLY A 214 -8.82 2.28 -6.90
C GLY A 214 -9.54 3.45 -7.57
N ALA A 215 -10.46 4.11 -6.85
CA ALA A 215 -11.22 5.28 -7.31
C ALA A 215 -11.90 5.04 -8.68
N GLY A 216 -12.45 3.85 -8.87
CA GLY A 216 -13.13 3.44 -10.10
C GLY A 216 -12.22 2.73 -11.12
N THR A 217 -10.94 2.51 -10.80
CA THR A 217 -10.03 1.64 -11.55
C THR A 217 -9.77 0.36 -10.77
N GLY A 218 -10.01 -0.79 -11.37
CA GLY A 218 -9.75 -2.10 -10.74
C GLY A 218 -9.02 -3.02 -11.70
N ILE A 219 -8.01 -3.72 -11.20
CA ILE A 219 -7.22 -4.69 -11.97
C ILE A 219 -7.36 -6.02 -11.27
N PHE A 220 -8.05 -6.97 -11.89
CA PHE A 220 -8.36 -8.24 -11.24
C PHE A 220 -7.82 -9.42 -12.05
N LEU A 221 -7.15 -10.34 -11.36
CA LEU A 221 -6.77 -11.64 -11.90
C LEU A 221 -7.91 -12.63 -11.70
N LEU A 222 -8.48 -13.16 -12.78
CA LEU A 222 -9.47 -14.24 -12.75
C LEU A 222 -8.75 -15.56 -12.50
N ILE A 223 -9.06 -16.19 -11.36
CA ILE A 223 -8.35 -17.38 -10.88
C ILE A 223 -8.66 -18.63 -11.74
N ASN A 224 -9.87 -18.74 -12.27
CA ASN A 224 -10.24 -19.89 -13.09
C ASN A 224 -9.85 -19.73 -14.56
N ALA A 225 -9.38 -18.54 -14.97
CA ALA A 225 -9.10 -18.25 -16.37
C ALA A 225 -7.68 -17.77 -16.67
N SER A 226 -6.89 -17.44 -15.64
CA SER A 226 -5.58 -16.79 -15.80
C SER A 226 -5.65 -15.49 -16.62
N VAL A 227 -6.81 -14.83 -16.67
CA VAL A 227 -6.99 -13.58 -17.44
C VAL A 227 -7.08 -12.41 -16.48
N ILE A 228 -6.49 -11.28 -16.86
CA ILE A 228 -6.68 -9.99 -16.19
C ILE A 228 -7.86 -9.25 -16.83
N ILE A 229 -8.74 -8.79 -15.97
CA ILE A 229 -9.81 -7.85 -16.32
C ILE A 229 -9.50 -6.48 -15.70
N ILE A 230 -9.75 -5.44 -16.49
CA ILE A 230 -9.60 -4.05 -16.06
C ILE A 230 -10.97 -3.42 -16.04
N ILE A 231 -11.34 -2.84 -14.89
CA ILE A 231 -12.50 -1.97 -14.71
C ILE A 231 -11.98 -0.53 -14.69
N ARG A 232 -12.65 0.37 -15.41
CA ARG A 232 -12.37 1.81 -15.40
C ARG A 232 -13.67 2.59 -15.57
N GLY A 233 -14.11 3.27 -14.51
CA GLY A 233 -15.38 3.98 -14.47
C GLY A 233 -16.54 3.01 -14.70
N HIS A 234 -17.32 3.23 -15.77
CA HIS A 234 -18.46 2.39 -16.16
C HIS A 234 -18.12 1.29 -17.20
N ARG A 235 -16.83 1.14 -17.51
CA ARG A 235 -16.34 0.26 -18.59
C ARG A 235 -15.43 -0.81 -18.03
N PHE A 236 -15.32 -1.91 -18.75
CA PHE A 236 -14.32 -2.94 -18.51
C PHE A 236 -13.71 -3.45 -19.81
N CYS A 237 -12.54 -4.07 -19.73
CA CYS A 237 -11.97 -4.84 -20.82
C CYS A 237 -11.20 -6.06 -20.30
N LEU A 238 -11.04 -7.07 -21.15
CA LEU A 238 -10.10 -8.16 -20.91
C LEU A 238 -8.73 -7.71 -21.41
N TRP A 239 -7.76 -7.61 -20.49
CA TRP A 239 -6.41 -7.19 -20.82
C TRP A 239 -5.61 -8.32 -21.47
N GLY A 240 -5.75 -9.55 -20.96
CA GLY A 240 -5.02 -10.74 -21.40
C GLY A 240 -4.42 -11.50 -20.21
N SER A 241 -3.52 -12.45 -20.47
CA SER A 241 -2.80 -13.16 -19.40
C SER A 241 -1.39 -12.61 -19.20
N VAL A 242 -0.96 -12.49 -17.95
CA VAL A 242 0.45 -12.28 -17.55
C VAL A 242 1.18 -13.60 -17.32
N TYR A 243 0.46 -14.72 -17.31
CA TYR A 243 0.99 -16.07 -17.20
C TYR A 243 0.94 -16.77 -18.57
N LEU A 244 2.08 -17.26 -19.02
CA LEU A 244 2.26 -17.88 -20.33
C LEU A 244 2.82 -19.29 -20.19
N ASP A 245 2.54 -20.15 -21.16
CA ASP A 245 3.18 -21.45 -21.25
C ASP A 245 4.64 -21.33 -21.73
N ALA A 246 5.33 -22.47 -21.83
CA ALA A 246 6.72 -22.54 -22.27
C ALA A 246 6.96 -22.00 -23.70
N HIS A 247 5.90 -21.81 -24.49
CA HIS A 247 5.97 -21.27 -25.86
C HIS A 247 5.53 -19.79 -25.92
N GLY A 248 5.24 -19.16 -24.77
CA GLY A 248 4.77 -17.78 -24.72
C GLY A 248 3.29 -17.61 -25.05
N GLU A 249 2.49 -18.69 -25.01
CA GLU A 249 1.06 -18.65 -25.31
C GLU A 249 0.22 -18.49 -24.05
N GLU A 250 -0.93 -17.83 -24.19
CA GLU A 250 -1.95 -17.78 -23.13
C GLU A 250 -2.74 -19.10 -23.09
N ASP A 251 -3.14 -19.55 -21.90
CA ASP A 251 -4.12 -20.65 -21.73
C ASP A 251 -5.37 -20.12 -21.02
N ARG A 252 -6.20 -19.41 -21.78
CA ARG A 252 -7.44 -18.81 -21.27
C ARG A 252 -8.42 -19.90 -20.81
N ASP A 253 -9.09 -19.66 -19.69
CA ASP A 253 -9.98 -20.62 -19.03
C ASP A 253 -9.27 -21.94 -18.65
N LEU A 254 -7.93 -21.97 -18.68
CA LEU A 254 -7.09 -23.13 -18.33
C LEU A 254 -7.47 -24.41 -19.08
N ARG A 255 -7.97 -24.29 -20.32
CA ARG A 255 -8.54 -25.42 -21.07
C ARG A 255 -7.48 -26.42 -21.52
N ARG A 256 -6.25 -25.97 -21.78
CA ARG A 256 -5.17 -26.83 -22.26
C ARG A 256 -4.48 -27.53 -21.09
N GLY A 257 -4.58 -26.99 -19.88
CA GLY A 257 -3.98 -27.55 -18.67
C GLY A 257 -2.45 -27.49 -18.68
N LYS A 258 -1.87 -26.56 -19.45
CA LYS A 258 -0.42 -26.41 -19.52
C LYS A 258 0.12 -25.68 -18.28
N PRO A 259 1.33 -25.99 -17.80
CA PRO A 259 2.00 -25.17 -16.80
C PRO A 259 2.18 -23.74 -17.33
N LEU A 260 1.81 -22.75 -16.51
CA LEU A 260 1.95 -21.33 -16.84
C LEU A 260 2.88 -20.64 -15.85
N TYR A 261 3.71 -19.76 -16.39
CA TYR A 261 4.71 -18.99 -15.64
C TYR A 261 4.55 -17.50 -15.90
N ILE A 262 4.86 -16.69 -14.89
CA ILE A 262 4.71 -15.24 -15.01
C ILE A 262 5.70 -14.67 -16.03
N CYS A 263 5.18 -13.93 -17.01
CA CYS A 263 5.99 -13.12 -17.90
C CYS A 263 6.20 -11.75 -17.24
N LYS A 264 7.40 -11.54 -16.69
CA LYS A 264 7.77 -10.33 -15.96
C LYS A 264 7.64 -9.07 -16.83
N GLU A 265 7.91 -9.19 -18.13
CA GLU A 265 7.79 -8.11 -19.10
C GLU A 265 6.33 -7.68 -19.26
N ARG A 266 5.41 -8.63 -19.44
CA ARG A 266 3.97 -8.33 -19.50
C ARG A 266 3.46 -7.74 -18.19
N TYR A 267 3.93 -8.25 -17.05
CA TYR A 267 3.53 -7.73 -15.74
C TYR A 267 3.98 -6.29 -15.53
N LYS A 268 5.22 -5.96 -15.92
CA LYS A 268 5.73 -4.59 -15.90
C LYS A 268 4.91 -3.66 -16.80
N VAL A 269 4.52 -4.10 -18.00
CA VAL A 269 3.66 -3.30 -18.89
C VAL A 269 2.30 -3.02 -18.24
N LEU A 270 1.68 -4.02 -17.63
CA LEU A 270 0.41 -3.85 -16.90
C LEU A 270 0.55 -2.84 -15.76
N GLU A 271 1.60 -2.97 -14.95
CA GLU A 271 1.88 -2.08 -13.83
C GLU A 271 2.16 -0.65 -14.30
N GLN A 272 2.95 -0.47 -15.36
CA GLN A 272 3.21 0.85 -15.93
C GLN A 272 1.93 1.51 -16.47
N GLN A 273 1.05 0.75 -17.11
CA GLN A 273 -0.23 1.28 -17.59
C GLN A 273 -1.15 1.71 -16.44
N TRP A 274 -1.07 1.02 -15.31
CA TRP A 274 -1.77 1.40 -14.09
C TRP A 274 -1.22 2.68 -13.49
N ILE A 275 0.09 2.74 -13.22
CA ILE A 275 0.76 3.89 -12.59
C ILE A 275 0.60 5.16 -13.44
N SER A 276 0.67 5.03 -14.76
CA SER A 276 0.51 6.16 -15.69
C SER A 276 -0.95 6.48 -16.03
N HIS A 277 -1.92 5.72 -15.50
CA HIS A 277 -3.35 5.84 -15.82
C HIS A 277 -3.69 5.73 -17.32
N THR A 278 -2.88 5.01 -18.11
CA THR A 278 -2.93 4.97 -19.58
C THR A 278 -3.76 3.82 -20.16
N PHE A 279 -4.55 3.10 -19.34
CA PHE A 279 -5.40 2.02 -19.85
C PHE A 279 -6.38 2.47 -20.96
N ASP A 280 -6.79 3.73 -21.02
CA ASP A 280 -7.65 4.22 -22.12
C ASP A 280 -6.92 4.25 -23.49
N HIS A 281 -5.59 4.25 -23.50
CA HIS A 281 -4.78 4.34 -24.72
C HIS A 281 -4.37 2.98 -25.29
N ILE A 282 -4.75 1.88 -24.64
CA ILE A 282 -4.45 0.54 -25.12
C ILE A 282 -5.49 0.10 -26.16
N ASN A 283 -5.04 -0.61 -27.19
CA ASN A 283 -5.93 -1.18 -28.20
C ASN A 283 -6.65 -2.45 -27.68
N LYS A 284 -7.58 -2.26 -26.74
CA LYS A 284 -8.44 -3.30 -26.18
C LYS A 284 -9.91 -2.94 -26.37
N ARG A 285 -10.75 -3.96 -26.48
CA ARG A 285 -12.19 -3.79 -26.62
C ARG A 285 -12.81 -3.50 -25.25
N TRP A 286 -13.19 -2.25 -25.04
CA TRP A 286 -13.93 -1.82 -23.87
C TRP A 286 -15.43 -2.08 -24.04
N GLY A 287 -16.06 -2.62 -23.00
CA GLY A 287 -17.50 -2.83 -22.92
C GLY A 287 -18.09 -2.20 -21.66
N PRO A 288 -19.38 -1.83 -21.65
CA PRO A 288 -20.06 -1.40 -20.44
C PRO A 288 -20.27 -2.58 -19.48
N HIS A 289 -20.03 -2.42 -18.18
CA HIS A 289 -20.28 -3.47 -17.19
C HIS A 289 -21.67 -3.39 -16.52
N TYR A 290 -22.43 -2.30 -16.71
CA TYR A 290 -23.78 -2.10 -16.15
C TYR A 290 -23.92 -2.48 -14.65
N ASN A 291 -22.88 -2.19 -13.86
CA ASN A 291 -22.75 -2.57 -12.44
C ASN A 291 -22.88 -4.08 -12.13
N GLY A 292 -22.94 -4.97 -13.12
CA GLY A 292 -23.08 -6.42 -12.94
C GLY A 292 -21.97 -7.27 -13.59
N LEU A 293 -21.15 -6.64 -14.43
CA LEU A 293 -20.07 -7.19 -15.25
C LEU A 293 -20.51 -8.19 -16.34
#